data_AF-A0A1R4GTP3-F1
#
_entry.id   AF-A0A1R4GTP3-F1
#
_cell.length_a   1.000
_cell.length_b   1.000
_cell.length_c   1.000
_cell.angle_alpha   90.00
_cell.angle_beta   90.00
_cell.angle_gamma   90.00
#
_symmetry.space_group_name_H-M   'P 1'
#
loop_
_entity.id
_entity.type
_entity.pdbx_description
1 polymer ?
#
loop_
_entity_poly.entity_id
_entity_poly.type
_entity_poly.pdbx_seq_one_letter_code
_entity_poly.pdbx_strand_id
1 'polypeptide(L)'
;MAGGVRGVPRCPVRTPAESGCAASLTEIEGGTDPFQCTEIRRRGAGRTAAPEEFAHPCGISIAMRRAELAWRRELADQTLADLIANTPSAAERRARRFLERSAWLPLPRTAQRVRTRRAFPKGESG
;
A
#
# COMPACT_ATOMS: atom_id res chain seq x y z
N MET A 1 -23.19 12.02 -16.89
CA MET A 1 -22.24 10.92 -16.62
C MET A 1 -21.56 11.20 -15.28
N ALA A 2 -22.15 10.77 -14.18
CA ALA A 2 -21.64 11.06 -12.83
C ALA A 2 -20.53 10.06 -12.47
N GLY A 3 -19.29 10.54 -12.40
CA GLY A 3 -18.15 9.77 -11.89
C GLY A 3 -18.31 9.54 -10.39
N GLY A 4 -18.51 8.29 -10.00
CA GLY A 4 -18.56 7.88 -8.59
C GLY A 4 -17.24 8.13 -7.89
N VAL A 5 -17.31 8.70 -6.69
CA VAL A 5 -16.15 8.93 -5.83
C VAL A 5 -15.59 7.59 -5.39
N ARG A 6 -14.39 7.22 -5.88
CA ARG A 6 -13.64 6.07 -5.36
C ARG A 6 -13.26 6.40 -3.92
N GLY A 7 -13.78 5.63 -2.96
CA GLY A 7 -13.53 5.83 -1.54
C GLY A 7 -12.03 5.72 -1.20
N VAL A 8 -11.61 6.39 -0.12
CA VAL A 8 -10.25 6.23 0.41
C VAL A 8 -10.06 4.76 0.78
N PRO A 9 -9.03 4.09 0.24
CA PRO A 9 -8.75 2.71 0.61
C PRO A 9 -8.47 2.66 2.11
N ARG A 10 -9.34 1.98 2.86
CA ARG A 10 -9.05 1.61 4.24
C ARG A 10 -8.22 0.35 4.18
N CYS A 11 -7.12 0.34 4.94
CA CYS A 11 -6.42 -0.90 5.22
C CYS A 11 -7.43 -1.87 5.86
N PRO A 12 -7.53 -3.13 5.40
CA PRO A 12 -8.38 -4.13 6.03
C PRO A 12 -8.05 -4.20 7.53
N VAL A 13 -9.07 -4.51 8.35
CA VAL A 13 -8.98 -4.45 9.81
C VAL A 13 -7.98 -5.51 10.31
N ARG A 14 -6.70 -5.14 10.40
CA ARG A 14 -5.61 -5.89 11.02
C ARG A 14 -4.91 -5.01 12.03
N THR A 15 -4.36 -5.62 13.07
CA THR A 15 -3.57 -4.86 14.05
C THR A 15 -2.23 -4.43 13.43
N PRO A 16 -1.58 -3.36 13.92
CA PRO A 16 -0.25 -2.96 13.41
C PRO A 16 0.81 -4.05 13.55
N ALA A 17 0.69 -4.92 14.57
CA ALA A 17 1.58 -6.05 14.77
C ALA A 17 1.40 -7.15 13.69
N GLU A 18 0.20 -7.29 13.14
CA GLU A 18 -0.12 -8.27 12.08
C GLU A 18 -0.01 -7.67 10.67
N SER A 19 0.26 -6.37 10.58
CA SER A 19 0.34 -5.64 9.31
C SER A 19 1.79 -5.56 8.87
N GLY A 20 2.23 -6.52 8.05
CA GLY A 20 3.56 -6.51 7.46
C GLY A 20 3.74 -5.38 6.43
N CYS A 21 4.94 -4.81 6.36
CA CYS A 21 5.28 -3.79 5.37
C CYS A 21 5.11 -4.29 3.93
N ALA A 22 5.57 -5.52 3.65
CA ALA A 22 5.40 -6.15 2.33
C ALA A 22 3.94 -6.29 1.90
N ALA A 23 3.03 -6.60 2.83
CA ALA A 23 1.60 -6.72 2.53
C ALA A 23 0.98 -5.35 2.17
N SER A 24 1.39 -4.30 2.90
CA SER A 24 0.93 -2.93 2.62
C SER A 24 1.39 -2.43 1.26
N LEU A 25 2.65 -2.71 0.90
CA LEU A 25 3.19 -2.35 -0.41
C LEU A 25 2.48 -3.07 -1.55
N THR A 26 2.24 -4.38 -1.38
CA THR A 26 1.54 -5.19 -2.38
C THR A 26 0.11 -4.69 -2.62
N GLU A 27 -0.58 -4.22 -1.58
CA GLU A 27 -1.93 -3.64 -1.71
C GLU A 27 -1.92 -2.30 -2.48
N ILE A 28 -0.85 -1.50 -2.34
CA ILE A 28 -0.74 -0.18 -2.98
C ILE A 28 -0.26 -0.28 -4.43
N GLU A 29 0.81 -1.04 -4.67
CA GLU A 29 1.50 -1.09 -5.97
C GLU A 29 1.10 -2.29 -6.84
N GLY A 30 0.50 -3.33 -6.24
CA GLY A 30 0.26 -4.61 -6.89
C GLY A 30 1.48 -5.55 -6.83
N GLY A 31 1.27 -6.82 -7.21
CA GLY A 31 2.26 -7.90 -7.03
C GLY A 31 3.25 -8.13 -8.17
N THR A 32 3.37 -7.20 -9.12
CA THR A 32 4.15 -7.37 -10.35
C THR A 32 5.66 -7.31 -10.09
N ASP A 33 6.45 -8.10 -10.84
CA ASP A 33 7.92 -8.03 -10.75
C ASP A 33 8.41 -6.69 -11.34
N PRO A 34 9.22 -5.90 -10.58
CA PRO A 34 9.70 -4.60 -11.01
C PRO A 34 10.59 -4.66 -12.26
N PHE A 35 11.17 -5.83 -12.59
CA PHE A 35 11.99 -6.00 -13.78
C PHE A 35 11.42 -7.04 -14.74
N GLN A 36 11.05 -6.58 -15.94
CA GLN A 36 10.61 -7.45 -17.02
C GLN A 36 11.73 -7.59 -18.07
N CYS A 37 12.32 -8.78 -18.16
CA CYS A 37 13.32 -9.04 -19.19
C CYS A 37 12.66 -9.07 -20.57
N THR A 38 13.12 -8.24 -21.49
CA THR A 38 12.62 -8.18 -22.87
C THR A 38 13.58 -8.84 -23.88
N GLU A 39 14.50 -9.68 -23.38
CA GLU A 39 15.52 -10.43 -24.14
C GLU A 39 16.34 -9.53 -25.10
N ILE A 40 16.81 -8.38 -24.63
CA ILE A 40 17.61 -7.44 -25.43
C ILE A 40 18.89 -8.07 -26.03
N ARG A 41 19.41 -9.13 -25.40
CA ARG A 41 20.56 -9.92 -25.88
C ARG A 41 20.30 -10.63 -27.21
N ARG A 42 19.03 -10.83 -27.60
CA ARG A 42 18.63 -11.41 -28.89
C ARG A 42 18.43 -10.36 -29.99
N ARG A 43 18.64 -9.09 -29.68
CA ARG A 43 18.51 -7.96 -30.61
C ARG A 43 19.89 -7.54 -31.11
N GLY A 44 19.95 -6.78 -32.22
CA GLY A 44 21.22 -6.32 -32.79
C GLY A 44 22.14 -7.47 -33.20
N ALA A 45 23.40 -7.43 -32.75
CA ALA A 45 24.40 -8.49 -33.00
C ALA A 45 23.96 -9.87 -32.49
N GLY A 46 23.11 -9.93 -31.46
CA GLY A 46 22.58 -11.20 -30.95
C GLY A 46 21.62 -11.92 -31.90
N ARG A 47 21.22 -11.30 -33.02
CA ARG A 47 20.40 -11.97 -34.06
C ARG A 47 21.19 -13.00 -34.86
N THR A 48 22.52 -12.91 -34.88
CA THR A 48 23.40 -13.86 -35.59
C THR A 48 23.95 -14.95 -34.68
N ALA A 49 23.67 -14.88 -33.38
CA ALA A 49 24.11 -15.86 -32.39
C ALA A 49 23.31 -17.17 -32.53
N ALA A 50 23.95 -18.28 -32.17
CA ALA A 50 23.32 -19.58 -32.18
C ALA A 50 22.26 -19.69 -31.06
N PRO A 51 21.16 -20.44 -31.26
CA PRO A 51 20.12 -20.58 -30.23
C PRO A 51 20.64 -21.08 -28.87
N GLU A 52 21.70 -21.90 -28.88
CA GLU A 52 22.32 -22.50 -27.69
C GLU A 52 22.95 -21.44 -26.78
N GLU A 53 23.42 -20.32 -27.33
CA GLU A 53 23.93 -19.18 -26.55
C GLU A 53 22.84 -18.55 -25.65
N PHE A 54 21.58 -18.80 -26.00
CA PHE A 54 20.42 -18.34 -25.25
C PHE A 54 19.69 -19.45 -24.49
N ALA A 55 20.30 -20.64 -24.36
CA ALA A 55 19.71 -21.79 -23.67
C ALA A 55 19.44 -21.53 -22.18
N HIS A 56 20.26 -20.69 -21.54
CA HIS A 56 20.06 -20.27 -20.16
C HIS A 56 19.26 -18.96 -20.07
N PRO A 57 18.51 -18.75 -18.98
CA PRO A 57 17.85 -17.47 -18.73
C PRO A 57 18.85 -16.32 -18.72
N CYS A 58 18.41 -15.14 -19.15
CA CYS A 58 19.24 -13.94 -19.16
C CYS A 58 19.89 -13.70 -17.78
N GLY A 59 21.22 -13.60 -17.74
CA GLY A 59 21.97 -13.40 -16.49
C GLY A 59 21.55 -12.15 -15.72
N ILE A 60 21.21 -11.07 -16.43
CA ILE A 60 20.66 -9.84 -15.84
C ILE A 60 19.30 -10.13 -15.19
N SER A 61 18.43 -10.90 -15.84
CA SER A 61 17.12 -11.27 -15.27
C SER A 61 17.28 -12.08 -13.99
N ILE A 62 18.26 -12.99 -13.93
CA ILE A 62 18.55 -13.77 -12.72
C ILE A 62 19.05 -12.84 -11.60
N ALA A 63 19.97 -11.92 -11.91
CA ALA A 63 20.50 -10.97 -10.95
C ALA A 63 19.40 -10.05 -10.38
N MET A 64 18.55 -9.51 -11.26
CA MET A 64 17.41 -8.67 -10.87
C MET A 64 16.42 -9.44 -9.98
N ARG A 65 16.10 -10.69 -10.33
CA ARG A 65 15.22 -11.53 -9.50
C ARG A 65 15.80 -11.79 -8.12
N ARG A 66 17.11 -12.02 -8.01
CA ARG A 66 17.78 -12.21 -6.71
C ARG A 66 17.71 -10.95 -5.85
N ALA A 67 17.94 -9.78 -6.45
CA ALA A 67 17.84 -8.51 -5.76
C ALA A 67 16.40 -8.24 -5.26
N GLU A 68 15.40 -8.50 -6.12
CA GLU A 68 13.99 -8.37 -5.76
C GLU A 68 13.63 -9.27 -4.57
N LEU A 69 14.06 -10.54 -4.58
CA LEU A 69 13.78 -11.47 -3.49
C LEU A 69 14.45 -11.03 -2.18
N ALA A 70 15.67 -10.48 -2.23
CA ALA A 70 16.34 -9.95 -1.05
C ALA A 70 15.56 -8.76 -0.46
N TRP A 71 15.13 -7.83 -1.32
CA TRP A 71 14.31 -6.69 -0.91
C TRP A 71 12.94 -7.11 -0.34
N ARG A 72 12.26 -8.06 -0.97
CA ARG A 72 10.97 -8.60 -0.48
C ARG A 72 11.11 -9.27 0.89
N ARG A 73 12.22 -9.97 1.14
CA ARG A 73 12.50 -10.61 2.44
C ARG A 73 12.69 -9.55 3.53
N GLU A 74 13.49 -8.54 3.26
CA GLU A 74 13.71 -7.43 4.20
C GLU A 74 12.37 -6.77 4.59
N LEU A 75 11.49 -6.51 3.61
CA LEU A 75 10.19 -5.92 3.88
C LEU A 75 9.18 -6.88 4.53
N ALA A 76 9.36 -8.18 4.40
CA ALA A 76 8.52 -9.18 5.06
C ALA A 76 8.83 -9.29 6.55
N ASP A 77 10.08 -9.02 6.93
CA ASP A 77 10.55 -9.08 8.32
C ASP A 77 10.22 -7.81 9.12
N GLN A 78 9.69 -6.76 8.46
CA GLN A 78 9.26 -5.52 9.10
C GLN A 78 7.74 -5.45 9.25
N THR A 79 7.29 -5.12 10.46
CA THR A 79 5.88 -4.83 10.75
C THR A 79 5.61 -3.34 10.86
N LEU A 80 4.35 -2.95 10.70
CA LEU A 80 3.94 -1.56 10.96
C LEU A 80 4.17 -1.17 12.43
N ALA A 81 4.09 -2.12 13.37
CA ALA A 81 4.42 -1.88 14.77
C ALA A 81 5.89 -1.47 14.96
N ASP A 82 6.83 -2.13 14.25
CA ASP A 82 8.25 -1.79 14.29
C ASP A 82 8.51 -0.37 13.76
N LEU A 83 7.83 0.00 12.68
CA LEU A 83 7.91 1.37 12.14
C LEU A 83 7.34 2.41 13.12
N ILE A 84 6.21 2.10 13.77
CA ILE A 84 5.60 2.98 14.78
C ILE A 84 6.53 3.15 15.98
N ALA A 85 7.15 2.06 16.46
CA ALA A 85 8.07 2.10 17.59
C ALA A 85 9.29 3.00 17.33
N ASN A 86 9.78 3.02 16.08
CA ASN A 86 10.90 3.86 15.67
C ASN A 86 10.49 5.30 15.27
N THR A 87 9.20 5.64 15.32
CA THR A 87 8.71 6.96 14.95
C THR A 87 8.79 7.93 16.14
N PRO A 88 9.42 9.12 15.99
CA PRO A 88 9.45 10.10 17.07
C PRO A 88 8.04 10.57 17.47
N SER A 89 7.76 10.65 18.78
CA SER A 89 6.44 11.08 19.29
C SER A 89 6.00 12.46 18.77
N ALA A 90 6.94 13.34 18.44
CA ALA A 90 6.67 14.63 17.81
C ALA A 90 6.09 14.51 16.39
N ALA A 91 6.49 13.48 15.63
CA ALA A 91 5.92 13.18 14.32
C ALA A 91 4.48 12.67 14.46
N GLU A 92 4.22 11.76 15.41
CA GLU A 92 2.86 11.29 15.72
C GLU A 92 1.93 12.45 16.09
N ARG A 93 2.34 13.32 17.03
CA ARG A 93 1.54 14.49 17.42
C ARG A 93 1.26 15.44 16.26
N ARG A 94 2.25 15.65 15.37
CA ARG A 94 2.05 16.50 14.18
C ARG A 94 1.06 15.86 13.22
N ALA A 95 1.18 14.57 12.94
CA ALA A 95 0.25 13.83 12.08
C ALA A 95 -1.18 13.88 12.63
N ARG A 96 -1.35 13.63 13.93
CA ARG A 96 -2.65 13.72 14.61
C ARG A 96 -3.28 15.10 14.47
N ARG A 97 -2.54 16.16 14.82
CA ARG A 97 -3.01 17.55 14.67
C ARG A 97 -3.33 17.90 13.23
N PHE A 98 -2.58 17.38 12.27
CA PHE A 98 -2.88 17.57 10.85
C PHE A 98 -4.21 16.92 10.49
N LEU A 99 -4.44 15.66 10.84
CA LEU A 99 -5.69 14.95 10.56
C LEU A 99 -6.91 15.60 11.25
N GLU A 100 -6.76 16.03 12.50
CA GLU A 100 -7.79 16.76 13.26
C GLU A 100 -8.17 18.09 12.59
N ARG A 101 -7.18 18.86 12.11
CA ARG A 101 -7.42 20.10 11.37
C ARG A 101 -7.96 19.85 9.97
N SER A 102 -7.52 18.77 9.33
CA SER A 102 -7.90 18.37 7.97
C SER A 102 -9.17 17.52 7.95
N ALA A 103 -10.10 17.73 8.88
CA ALA A 103 -11.39 17.03 9.00
C ALA A 103 -12.37 17.25 7.80
N TRP A 104 -11.84 17.49 6.61
CA TRP A 104 -12.55 17.70 5.36
C TRP A 104 -11.79 17.09 4.16
N LEU A 105 -12.13 15.85 3.82
CA LEU A 105 -12.48 15.46 2.45
C LEU A 105 -13.81 14.68 2.56
N PRO A 106 -14.84 14.98 1.74
CA PRO A 106 -16.22 14.90 2.17
C PRO A 106 -16.77 13.46 2.28
N LEU A 107 -17.37 13.14 3.44
CA LEU A 107 -18.35 12.06 3.55
C LEU A 107 -19.70 12.54 2.98
N PRO A 108 -20.46 11.73 2.22
CA PRO A 108 -21.77 12.12 1.71
C PRO A 108 -22.77 12.40 2.84
N ARG A 109 -23.54 13.49 2.69
CA ARG A 109 -24.42 14.09 3.72
C ARG A 109 -25.55 13.16 4.23
N THR A 110 -25.81 12.03 3.59
CA THR A 110 -26.87 11.09 4.00
C THR A 110 -26.53 10.33 5.29
N ALA A 111 -25.25 10.15 5.61
CA ALA A 111 -24.83 9.47 6.84
C ALA A 111 -24.98 10.31 8.12
N GLN A 112 -25.22 11.62 8.02
CA GLN A 112 -25.32 12.51 9.19
C GLN A 112 -26.70 12.47 9.88
N ARG A 113 -27.75 11.96 9.22
CA ARG A 113 -29.13 12.05 9.74
C ARG A 113 -29.47 11.05 10.86
N VAL A 114 -28.59 10.08 11.14
CA VAL A 114 -28.83 9.07 12.21
C VAL A 114 -28.36 9.57 13.58
N ARG A 115 -27.46 10.56 13.67
CA ARG A 115 -26.85 10.96 14.94
C ARG A 115 -27.61 12.02 15.75
N THR A 116 -28.57 12.72 15.16
CA THR A 116 -29.31 13.81 15.85
C THR A 116 -30.74 13.47 16.28
N ARG A 117 -31.21 12.22 16.09
CA ARG A 117 -32.57 11.78 16.50
C ARG A 117 -32.65 10.95 17.80
N ARG A 118 -31.60 10.91 18.63
CA ARG A 118 -31.68 10.41 20.01
C ARG A 118 -31.18 11.44 21.02
N ALA A 119 -31.74 12.65 20.97
CA ALA A 119 -31.96 13.44 22.17
C ALA A 119 -33.47 13.34 22.45
N PHE A 120 -33.83 12.44 23.36
CA PHE A 120 -35.21 12.22 23.80
C PHE A 120 -35.44 13.15 25.01
N PRO A 121 -36.28 14.18 24.92
CA PRO A 121 -36.58 15.01 26.09
C PRO A 121 -37.44 14.19 27.05
N LYS A 122 -36.94 13.94 28.27
CA LYS A 122 -37.83 13.54 29.37
C LYS A 122 -38.55 14.80 29.85
N GLY A 123 -39.85 14.86 29.52
CA GLY A 123 -40.77 15.83 30.07
C GLY A 123 -40.94 15.66 31.57
N GLU A 124 -41.06 16.79 32.23
CA GLU A 124 -41.52 16.97 33.61
C GLU A 124 -43.01 16.62 33.70
N SER A 125 -43.42 16.00 34.82
CA SER A 125 -44.79 16.05 35.34
C SER A 125 -44.74 15.67 36.81
N GLY A 126 -45.11 16.61 37.68
CA GLY A 126 -45.18 16.45 39.13
C GLY A 126 -44.90 17.76 39.85
#